data_AF-A0A318LM73-F1
#
_entry.id   AF-A0A318LM73-F1
#
_cell.length_a   1.000
_cell.length_b   1.000
_cell.length_c   1.000
_cell.angle_alpha   90.00
_cell.angle_beta   90.00
_cell.angle_gamma   90.00
#
_symmetry.space_group_name_H-M   'P 1'
#
loop_
_entity.id
_entity.type
_entity.pdbx_description
1 polymer ?
#
loop_
_entity_poly.entity_id
_entity_poly.type
_entity_poly.pdbx_seq_one_letter_code
_entity_poly.pdbx_strand_id
1 'polypeptide(L)'
;MMLGVQQAFLRSLDTAGLVRPQRSGGGHRRYSRRQLHLAARIRGLLDDGHGIVASARIIALEDELAAAHAQIAELRSRLDTATQP
;
A
#
# COMPACT_ATOMS: atom_id res chain seq x y z
N MET A 1 -18.95 18.16 -5.75
CA MET A 1 -19.81 16.97 -5.53
C MET A 1 -18.89 15.74 -5.49
N MET A 2 -19.15 14.73 -4.64
CA MET A 2 -18.40 13.46 -4.44
C MET A 2 -17.40 13.34 -3.26
N LEU A 3 -17.86 13.55 -2.01
CA LEU A 3 -17.21 12.96 -0.83
C LEU A 3 -17.71 11.53 -0.50
N GLY A 4 -18.78 11.06 -1.15
CA GLY A 4 -19.36 9.74 -0.88
C GLY A 4 -18.52 8.56 -1.39
N VAL A 5 -17.86 8.73 -2.54
CA VAL A 5 -17.12 7.65 -3.22
C VAL A 5 -15.84 7.27 -2.48
N GLN A 6 -15.08 8.25 -1.98
CA GLN A 6 -13.86 7.95 -1.22
C GLN A 6 -14.16 7.27 0.13
N GLN A 7 -15.18 7.70 0.86
CA GLN A 7 -15.54 7.03 2.12
C GLN A 7 -16.14 5.63 1.92
N ALA A 8 -17.01 5.44 0.93
CA ALA A 8 -17.57 4.13 0.62
C ALA A 8 -16.48 3.14 0.19
N PHE A 9 -15.50 3.60 -0.58
CA PHE A 9 -14.35 2.81 -0.98
C PHE A 9 -13.44 2.43 0.21
N LEU A 10 -13.12 3.38 1.10
CA LEU A 10 -12.35 3.05 2.30
C LEU A 10 -13.08 2.03 3.20
N ARG A 11 -14.42 2.06 3.23
CA ARG A 11 -15.23 1.04 3.89
C ARG A 11 -15.15 -0.31 3.20
N SER A 12 -15.20 -0.37 1.87
CA SER A 12 -15.07 -1.66 1.15
C SER A 12 -13.68 -2.28 1.35
N LEU A 13 -12.63 -1.46 1.40
CA LEU A 13 -11.27 -1.94 1.71
C LEU A 13 -11.14 -2.42 3.16
N ASP A 14 -11.80 -1.75 4.12
CA ASP A 14 -11.89 -2.18 5.53
C ASP A 14 -12.61 -3.53 5.63
N THR A 15 -13.76 -3.69 4.98
CA THR A 15 -14.50 -4.96 4.92
C THR A 15 -13.69 -6.08 4.26
N ALA A 16 -12.89 -5.77 3.22
CA ALA A 16 -11.98 -6.73 2.58
C ALA A 16 -10.72 -7.02 3.41
N GLY A 17 -10.53 -6.35 4.57
CA GLY A 17 -9.37 -6.54 5.45
C GLY A 17 -8.07 -5.92 4.94
N LEU A 18 -8.11 -5.14 3.84
CA LEU A 18 -6.94 -4.52 3.21
C LEU A 18 -6.47 -3.27 3.95
N VAL A 19 -7.37 -2.60 4.65
CA VAL A 19 -7.05 -1.52 5.60
C VAL A 19 -7.72 -1.82 6.93
N ARG A 20 -7.19 -1.27 8.02
CA ARG A 20 -7.69 -1.49 9.38
C ARG A 20 -7.79 -0.17 10.13
N PRO A 21 -8.94 0.52 10.08
CA PRO A 21 -9.07 1.82 10.72
C PRO A 21 -8.95 1.72 12.24
N GLN A 22 -8.31 2.71 12.84
CA GLN A 22 -8.45 2.94 14.28
C GLN A 22 -9.86 3.47 14.56
N ARG A 23 -10.50 2.98 15.62
CA ARG A 23 -11.79 3.50 16.08
C ARG A 23 -11.56 4.56 17.14
N SER A 24 -12.12 5.74 16.93
CA SER A 24 -12.16 6.79 17.97
C SER A 24 -13.22 6.46 19.03
N GLY A 25 -13.17 7.14 20.19
CA GLY A 25 -14.15 6.95 21.27
C GLY A 25 -15.62 7.17 20.85
N GLY A 26 -15.86 7.92 19.77
CA GLY A 26 -17.19 8.13 19.19
C GLY A 26 -17.53 7.20 18.01
N GLY A 27 -16.81 6.10 17.79
CA GLY A 27 -17.11 5.10 16.75
C GLY A 27 -16.64 5.45 15.33
N HIS A 28 -16.08 6.65 15.10
CA HIS A 28 -15.56 7.05 13.80
C HIS A 28 -14.31 6.25 13.42
N ARG A 29 -14.24 5.83 12.15
CA ARG A 29 -13.07 5.17 11.53
C ARG A 29 -12.01 6.21 11.18
N ARG A 30 -10.80 6.01 11.66
CA ARG A 30 -9.62 6.83 11.35
C ARG A 30 -8.60 5.97 10.65
N TYR A 31 -8.34 6.28 9.39
CA TYR A 31 -7.33 5.60 8.59
C TYR A 31 -6.00 6.31 8.75
N SER A 32 -4.91 5.54 8.88
CA SER A 32 -3.57 6.11 8.91
C SER A 32 -3.16 6.63 7.53
N ARG A 33 -2.13 7.49 7.48
CA ARG A 33 -1.61 8.00 6.20
C ARG A 33 -1.14 6.87 5.28
N ARG A 34 -0.56 5.81 5.84
CA ARG A 34 -0.17 4.59 5.11
C ARG A 34 -1.39 3.90 4.48
N GLN A 35 -2.51 3.80 5.20
CA GLN A 35 -3.73 3.18 4.71
C GLN A 35 -4.39 4.00 3.60
N LEU A 36 -4.36 5.34 3.71
CA LEU A 36 -4.85 6.21 2.64
C LEU A 36 -3.98 6.11 1.39
N HIS A 37 -2.66 5.98 1.53
CA HIS A 37 -1.76 5.75 0.40
C HIS A 37 -2.05 4.39 -0.26
N LEU A 38 -2.19 3.32 0.52
CA LEU A 38 -2.57 2.00 0.00
C LEU A 38 -3.90 2.07 -0.76
N ALA A 39 -4.90 2.76 -0.21
CA ALA A 39 -6.19 2.94 -0.88
C ALA A 39 -6.05 3.69 -2.21
N ALA A 40 -5.20 4.72 -2.27
CA ALA A 40 -4.94 5.46 -3.51
C ALA A 40 -4.27 4.57 -4.58
N ARG A 41 -3.29 3.74 -4.20
CA ARG A 41 -2.66 2.77 -5.13
C ARG A 41 -3.66 1.74 -5.65
N ILE A 42 -4.49 1.18 -4.76
CA ILE A 42 -5.55 0.24 -5.16
C ILE A 42 -6.54 0.92 -6.11
N ARG A 43 -6.92 2.18 -5.87
CA ARG A 43 -7.80 2.94 -6.76
C ARG A 43 -7.21 3.04 -8.17
N GLY A 44 -5.93 3.39 -8.30
CA GLY A 44 -5.27 3.47 -9.61
C GLY A 44 -5.38 2.15 -10.39
N LEU A 45 -5.05 1.02 -9.76
CA LEU A 45 -5.17 -0.28 -10.41
C LEU A 45 -6.61 -0.66 -10.76
N LEU A 46 -7.60 -0.25 -9.95
CA LEU A 46 -9.01 -0.43 -10.29
C LEU A 46 -9.41 0.40 -11.52
N ASP A 47 -8.92 1.63 -11.60
CA ASP A 47 -9.19 2.53 -12.72
C ASP A 47 -8.54 2.00 -14.01
N ASP A 48 -7.43 1.24 -13.90
CA ASP A 48 -6.80 0.47 -14.98
C ASP A 48 -7.53 -0.85 -15.32
N GLY A 49 -8.62 -1.17 -14.63
CA GLY A 49 -9.48 -2.33 -14.90
C GLY A 49 -9.13 -3.58 -14.08
N HIS A 50 -8.23 -3.49 -13.09
CA HIS A 50 -7.92 -4.61 -12.22
C HIS A 50 -8.94 -4.78 -11.09
N GLY A 51 -9.21 -6.03 -10.71
CA GLY A 51 -10.02 -6.33 -9.52
C GLY A 51 -9.30 -6.00 -8.22
N ILE A 52 -10.04 -5.83 -7.12
CA ILE A 52 -9.50 -5.52 -5.78
C ILE A 52 -8.46 -6.56 -5.32
N VAL A 53 -8.74 -7.85 -5.51
CA VAL A 53 -7.83 -8.95 -5.12
C VAL A 53 -6.54 -8.91 -5.93
N ALA A 54 -6.64 -8.71 -7.24
CA ALA A 54 -5.46 -8.58 -8.12
C ALA A 54 -4.64 -7.35 -7.72
N SER A 55 -5.30 -6.22 -7.49
CA SER A 55 -4.66 -4.97 -7.09
C SER A 55 -3.88 -5.10 -5.78
N ALA A 56 -4.49 -5.74 -4.77
CA ALA A 56 -3.83 -6.00 -3.49
C ALA A 56 -2.59 -6.89 -3.65
N ARG A 57 -2.67 -7.92 -4.52
CA ARG A 57 -1.54 -8.82 -4.80
C ARG A 57 -0.42 -8.12 -5.57
N ILE A 58 -0.75 -7.30 -6.56
CA ILE A 58 0.23 -6.51 -7.32
C ILE A 58 1.00 -5.59 -6.37
N ILE A 59 0.30 -4.83 -5.54
CA ILE A 59 0.94 -3.91 -4.58
C ILE A 59 1.86 -4.64 -3.61
N ALA A 60 1.45 -5.78 -3.08
CA ALA A 60 2.29 -6.58 -2.19
C ALA A 60 3.58 -7.05 -2.89
N LEU A 61 3.46 -7.53 -4.14
CA LEU A 61 4.61 -7.95 -4.93
C LEU A 61 5.53 -6.78 -5.30
N GLU A 62 4.99 -5.60 -5.61
CA GLU A 62 5.77 -4.38 -5.84
C GLU A 62 6.54 -3.96 -4.59
N ASP A 63 5.91 -4.04 -3.41
CA ASP A 63 6.55 -3.72 -2.13
C ASP A 63 7.68 -4.73 -1.81
N GLU A 64 7.45 -6.03 -2.04
CA GLU A 64 8.48 -7.08 -1.90
C GLU A 64 9.64 -6.88 -2.87
N LEU A 65 9.35 -6.55 -4.13
CA LEU A 65 10.35 -6.29 -5.15
C LEU A 65 11.20 -5.07 -4.81
N ALA A 66 10.57 -3.99 -4.33
CA ALA A 66 11.28 -2.80 -3.88
C ALA A 66 12.21 -3.11 -2.70
N ALA A 67 11.76 -3.92 -1.74
CA ALA A 67 12.57 -4.36 -0.62
C ALA A 67 13.77 -5.22 -1.07
N ALA A 68 13.55 -6.17 -1.99
CA ALA A 68 14.61 -7.00 -2.54
C ALA A 68 15.65 -6.17 -3.31
N HIS A 69 15.22 -5.21 -4.13
CA HIS A 69 16.12 -4.29 -4.82
C HIS A 69 16.93 -3.43 -3.87
N ALA A 70 16.33 -2.92 -2.78
CA ALA A 70 17.04 -2.16 -1.76
C ALA A 70 18.12 -3.01 -1.08
N GLN A 71 17.82 -4.28 -0.76
CA GLN A 71 18.81 -5.21 -0.20
C GLN A 71 19.96 -5.50 -1.17
N ILE A 72 19.66 -5.72 -2.45
CA ILE A 72 20.68 -5.94 -3.48
C ILE A 72 21.59 -4.71 -3.61
N ALA A 73 21.02 -3.49 -3.62
CA ALA A 73 21.79 -2.26 -3.68
C ALA A 73 22.72 -2.09 -2.48
N GLU A 74 22.23 -2.38 -1.28
CA GLU A 74 23.02 -2.34 -0.04
C GLU A 74 24.17 -3.36 -0.07
N LEU A 75 23.88 -4.59 -0.48
CA LEU A 75 24.91 -5.64 -0.58
C LEU A 75 26.00 -5.29 -1.61
N ARG A 76 25.61 -4.70 -2.75
CA ARG A 76 26.56 -4.21 -3.76
C ARG A 76 27.45 -3.11 -3.21
N SER A 77 26.87 -2.09 -2.56
CA SER A 77 27.61 -1.02 -1.90
C SER A 77 28.64 -1.54 -0.89
N ARG A 78 28.27 -2.54 -0.09
CA ARG A 78 29.18 -3.18 0.87
C ARG A 78 30.32 -3.94 0.21
N LEU A 79 30.06 -4.66 -0.89
CA LEU A 79 31.10 -5.35 -1.66
C LEU A 79 32.07 -4.37 -2.32
N ASP A 80 31.56 -3.28 -2.88
CA ASP A 80 32.39 -2.23 -3.50
C ASP A 80 33.29 -1.57 -2.45
N THR A 81 32.75 -1.29 -1.26
CA THR A 81 33.51 -0.75 -0.13
C THR A 81 34.57 -1.72 0.39
N ALA A 82 34.30 -3.02 0.42
CA ALA A 82 35.25 -4.04 0.85
C ALA A 82 36.34 -4.35 -0.20
N THR A 83 36.10 -4.00 -1.46
CA THR A 83 37.03 -4.24 -2.58
C THR A 83 37.95 -3.04 -2.84
N GLN A 84 37.61 -1.85 -2.32
CA GLN A 84 38.51 -0.68 -2.33
C GLN A 84 39.56 -0.80 -1.22
N PRO A 85 40.86 -0.79 -1.55
CA PRO A 85 41.96 -0.86 -0.58
C PRO A 85 42.13 0.44 0.24
#